data_AF-Q3J986-F1
#
_entry.id   AF-Q3J986-F1
#
_cell.length_a   1.000
_cell.length_b   1.000
_cell.length_c   1.000
_cell.angle_alpha   90.00
_cell.angle_beta   90.00
_cell.angle_gamma   90.00
#
_symmetry.space_group_name_H-M   'P 1'
#
loop_
_entity.id
_entity.type
_entity.pdbx_description
1 polymer ?
#
loop_
_entity_poly.entity_id
_entity_poly.type
_entity_poly.pdbx_seq_one_letter_code
_entity_poly.pdbx_strand_id
1 'polypeptide(L)'
;MKCISNNNVIGINSNSLKGSYQKAHFDWLRLRYQLDAAARDQPLEFQALTQLSKREQLRVLDLGAGAGANICYYARLLPSSTQWWMVERDSELLKRIPQFIIEFLGEKINTVHPLKDDFLAPDCPIYKTSFDLVVANAVFDLLSADQFQGLLQLFRQAWEEESPLFLFTLNLDRGIRFYPTDKETERWCRRYEFHMHRSQHFGRAMAAHCGREMEKLFLENGFNVNSASSAWDILPLQKEALLAKLDFFEKAMAESIGPCSQQWYLFQRWLRRKRYQARRRKLSLHVPHRDFLARIRT
;
A
#
# COMPACT_ATOMS: atom_id res chain seq x y z
N MET A 1 -51.37 27.17 30.45
CA MET A 1 -50.88 28.50 30.02
C MET A 1 -49.36 28.39 29.84
N LYS A 2 -48.89 28.60 28.60
CA LYS A 2 -47.52 28.94 28.13
C LYS A 2 -46.31 28.07 28.50
N CYS A 3 -45.85 27.34 27.47
CA CYS A 3 -44.51 27.27 26.89
C CYS A 3 -43.40 28.13 27.53
N ILE A 4 -42.16 27.61 27.56
CA ILE A 4 -41.10 27.98 26.60
C ILE A 4 -40.04 26.86 26.53
N SER A 5 -39.74 26.49 25.29
CA SER A 5 -38.67 25.65 24.78
C SER A 5 -37.28 26.14 25.17
N ASN A 6 -36.32 25.22 25.32
CA ASN A 6 -34.98 25.45 24.80
C ASN A 6 -34.37 24.15 24.29
N ASN A 7 -34.40 24.03 22.96
CA ASN A 7 -33.54 23.17 22.18
C ASN A 7 -32.07 23.54 22.46
N ASN A 8 -31.27 22.58 22.88
CA ASN A 8 -29.84 22.59 22.57
C ASN A 8 -29.50 21.30 21.84
N VAL A 9 -29.70 21.38 20.53
CA VAL A 9 -29.04 20.57 19.53
C VAL A 9 -27.54 20.77 19.74
N ILE A 10 -26.87 19.81 20.38
CA ILE A 10 -25.42 19.74 20.31
C ILE A 10 -25.11 19.30 18.89
N GLY A 11 -24.82 20.28 18.05
CA GLY A 11 -24.36 20.08 16.69
C GLY A 11 -23.17 19.12 16.70
N ILE A 12 -23.35 17.98 16.05
CA ILE A 12 -22.25 17.09 15.67
C ILE A 12 -21.38 17.91 14.72
N ASN A 13 -20.35 18.51 15.27
CA ASN A 13 -19.40 19.33 14.54
C ASN A 13 -18.64 18.38 13.60
N SER A 14 -19.01 18.40 12.33
CA SER A 14 -18.56 17.52 11.24
C SER A 14 -17.11 17.76 10.79
N ASN A 15 -16.23 18.17 11.71
CA ASN A 15 -14.91 18.73 11.38
C ASN A 15 -13.71 18.00 12.01
N SER A 16 -13.84 16.74 12.46
CA SER A 16 -12.73 15.98 13.05
C SER A 16 -12.28 14.70 12.33
N LEU A 17 -12.76 14.41 11.11
CA LEU A 17 -12.35 13.21 10.33
C LEU A 17 -10.97 13.32 9.65
N LYS A 18 -10.05 14.12 10.20
CA LYS A 18 -8.69 14.29 9.68
C LYS A 18 -7.67 13.77 10.69
N GLY A 19 -7.22 12.53 10.55
CA GLY A 19 -5.84 12.25 10.96
C GLY A 19 -5.46 10.84 11.32
N SER A 20 -4.86 10.10 10.39
CA SER A 20 -3.51 9.47 10.50
C SER A 20 -3.17 8.64 9.24
N TYR A 21 -3.47 9.16 8.05
CA TYR A 21 -2.79 8.67 6.86
C TYR A 21 -1.33 9.12 6.97
N GLN A 22 -0.38 8.19 7.14
CA GLN A 22 1.03 8.55 7.00
C GLN A 22 1.29 8.80 5.52
N LYS A 23 1.21 10.08 5.12
CA LYS A 23 1.47 10.54 3.76
C LYS A 23 2.76 9.92 3.23
N ALA A 24 2.65 9.14 2.15
CA ALA A 24 3.81 8.60 1.46
C ALA A 24 4.62 9.76 0.88
N HIS A 25 5.93 9.77 1.11
CA HIS A 25 6.81 10.78 0.54
C HIS A 25 7.09 10.42 -0.92
N PHE A 26 6.97 11.39 -1.83
CA PHE A 26 7.20 11.17 -3.27
C PHE A 26 8.58 10.55 -3.56
N ASP A 27 9.63 11.01 -2.86
CA ASP A 27 10.98 10.46 -3.02
C ASP A 27 11.07 8.98 -2.65
N TRP A 28 10.32 8.55 -1.63
CA TRP A 28 10.24 7.14 -1.27
C TRP A 28 9.52 6.32 -2.35
N LEU A 29 8.39 6.82 -2.87
CA LEU A 29 7.65 6.15 -3.95
C LEU A 29 8.50 6.00 -5.22
N ARG A 30 9.26 7.05 -5.57
CA ARG A 30 10.22 7.05 -6.68
C ARG A 30 11.34 6.05 -6.46
N LEU A 31 11.94 6.05 -5.26
CA LEU A 31 13.05 5.16 -4.92
C LEU A 31 12.64 3.68 -4.91
N ARG A 32 11.44 3.35 -4.42
CA ARG A 32 10.98 1.96 -4.32
C ARG A 32 10.49 1.37 -5.63
N TYR A 33 10.16 2.17 -6.66
CA TYR A 33 9.55 1.68 -7.91
C TYR A 33 10.25 0.45 -8.51
N GLN A 34 11.58 0.48 -8.61
CA GLN A 34 12.35 -0.65 -9.16
C GLN A 34 12.37 -1.88 -8.23
N LEU A 35 12.25 -1.68 -6.91
CA LEU A 35 12.11 -2.77 -5.95
C LEU A 35 10.73 -3.43 -6.06
N ASP A 36 9.68 -2.61 -6.15
CA ASP A 36 8.31 -3.05 -6.37
C ASP A 36 8.21 -3.86 -7.66
N ALA A 37 8.75 -3.33 -8.76
CA ALA A 37 8.74 -4.01 -10.07
C ALA A 37 9.44 -5.37 -10.03
N ALA A 38 10.61 -5.44 -9.38
CA ALA A 38 11.40 -6.68 -9.33
C ALA A 38 10.80 -7.77 -8.43
N ALA A 39 9.96 -7.39 -7.45
CA ALA A 39 9.45 -8.32 -6.45
C ALA A 39 8.08 -8.93 -6.79
N ARG A 40 7.34 -8.34 -7.74
CA ARG A 40 6.04 -8.86 -8.17
C ARG A 40 6.13 -10.30 -8.68
N ASP A 41 5.17 -11.13 -8.30
CA ASP A 41 5.11 -12.51 -8.78
C ASP A 41 4.66 -12.55 -10.25
N GLN A 42 5.62 -12.76 -11.16
CA GLN A 42 5.37 -12.77 -12.60
C GLN A 42 4.37 -13.85 -13.04
N PRO A 43 4.40 -15.10 -12.52
CA PRO A 43 3.38 -16.11 -12.85
C PRO A 43 1.96 -15.68 -12.49
N LEU A 44 1.75 -15.07 -11.32
CA LEU A 44 0.44 -14.57 -10.89
C LEU A 44 -0.03 -13.40 -11.76
N GLU A 45 0.85 -12.45 -12.08
CA GLU A 45 0.54 -11.35 -13.00
C GLU A 45 0.18 -11.88 -14.39
N PHE A 46 0.93 -12.86 -14.91
CA PHE A 46 0.66 -13.46 -16.21
C PHE A 46 -0.74 -14.08 -16.28
N GLN A 47 -1.22 -14.72 -15.20
CA GLN A 47 -2.60 -15.24 -15.13
C GLN A 47 -3.65 -14.15 -15.32
N ALA A 48 -3.42 -12.96 -14.75
CA ALA A 48 -4.33 -11.82 -14.91
C ALA A 48 -4.24 -11.20 -16.31
N LEU A 49 -3.02 -10.90 -16.77
CA LEU A 49 -2.77 -10.04 -17.92
C LEU A 49 -2.98 -10.77 -19.26
N THR A 50 -2.86 -12.10 -19.32
CA THR A 50 -2.99 -12.87 -20.58
C THR A 50 -4.36 -12.70 -21.25
N GLN A 51 -5.42 -12.59 -20.46
CA GLN A 51 -6.78 -12.38 -20.99
C GLN A 51 -7.05 -10.91 -21.30
N LEU A 52 -6.55 -10.01 -20.45
CA LEU A 52 -6.81 -8.58 -20.54
C LEU A 52 -6.05 -7.92 -21.71
N SER A 53 -4.81 -8.34 -21.96
CA SER A 53 -3.95 -7.79 -23.03
C SER A 53 -4.51 -7.97 -24.45
N LYS A 54 -5.49 -8.86 -24.64
CA LYS A 54 -6.14 -9.10 -25.93
C LYS A 54 -7.34 -8.19 -26.19
N ARG A 55 -7.78 -7.40 -25.21
CA ARG A 55 -8.92 -6.48 -25.39
C ARG A 55 -8.48 -5.23 -26.14
N GLU A 56 -9.40 -4.65 -26.91
CA GLU A 56 -9.12 -3.40 -27.65
C GLU A 56 -9.00 -2.19 -26.73
N GLN A 57 -9.73 -2.20 -25.62
CA GLN A 57 -9.69 -1.16 -24.59
C GLN A 57 -9.92 -1.80 -23.22
N LEU A 58 -9.22 -1.29 -22.21
CA LEU A 58 -9.38 -1.67 -20.81
C LEU A 58 -9.68 -0.46 -19.94
N ARG A 59 -10.45 -0.66 -18.89
CA ARG A 59 -10.61 0.26 -17.76
C ARG A 59 -9.92 -0.33 -16.55
N VAL A 60 -8.86 0.34 -16.11
CA VAL A 60 -8.07 -0.05 -14.93
C VAL A 60 -8.31 0.95 -13.82
N LEU A 61 -8.63 0.46 -12.63
CA LEU A 61 -8.74 1.25 -11.41
C LEU A 61 -7.52 1.00 -10.52
N ASP A 62 -6.80 2.04 -10.12
CA ASP A 62 -5.69 1.99 -9.16
C ASP A 62 -6.11 2.57 -7.81
N LEU A 63 -6.16 1.73 -6.78
CA LEU A 63 -6.54 2.11 -5.41
C LEU A 63 -5.30 2.49 -4.61
N GLY A 64 -5.31 3.70 -4.04
CA GLY A 64 -4.12 4.24 -3.37
C GLY A 64 -3.00 4.48 -4.37
N ALA A 65 -3.36 5.11 -5.48
CA ALA A 65 -2.53 5.20 -6.68
C ALA A 65 -1.19 5.92 -6.46
N GLY A 66 -1.07 6.70 -5.38
CA GLY A 66 0.12 7.47 -5.06
C GLY A 66 0.57 8.32 -6.25
N ALA A 67 1.81 8.12 -6.68
CA ALA A 67 2.40 8.84 -7.79
C ALA A 67 2.23 8.17 -9.18
N GLY A 68 1.44 7.09 -9.29
CA GLY A 68 1.17 6.43 -10.56
C GLY A 68 2.18 5.33 -10.96
N ALA A 69 2.73 4.64 -9.96
CA ALA A 69 3.69 3.55 -10.19
C ALA A 69 3.09 2.38 -10.99
N ASN A 70 1.83 2.00 -10.73
CA ASN A 70 1.18 0.91 -11.46
C ASN A 70 0.98 1.24 -12.94
N ILE A 71 0.66 2.50 -13.29
CA ILE A 71 0.64 2.92 -14.70
C ILE A 71 2.00 2.63 -15.34
N CYS A 72 3.09 3.08 -14.72
CA CYS A 72 4.43 2.92 -15.27
C CYS A 72 4.82 1.44 -15.42
N TYR A 73 4.39 0.59 -14.50
CA TYR A 73 4.68 -0.84 -14.55
C TYR A 73 3.86 -1.55 -15.65
N TYR A 74 2.56 -1.29 -15.72
CA TYR A 74 1.64 -2.05 -16.58
C TYR A 74 1.38 -1.43 -17.96
N ALA A 75 1.71 -0.16 -18.20
CA ALA A 75 1.42 0.50 -19.48
C ALA A 75 2.03 -0.20 -20.71
N ARG A 76 3.16 -0.92 -20.52
CA ARG A 76 3.80 -1.71 -21.59
C ARG A 76 3.28 -3.16 -21.67
N LEU A 77 2.50 -3.59 -20.68
CA LEU A 77 1.94 -4.94 -20.59
C LEU A 77 0.45 -4.99 -20.97
N LEU A 78 -0.19 -3.83 -21.06
CA LEU A 78 -1.60 -3.64 -21.40
C LEU A 78 -1.76 -2.86 -22.71
N PRO A 79 -2.95 -2.88 -23.35
CA PRO A 79 -3.22 -2.12 -24.56
C PRO A 79 -2.95 -0.63 -24.37
N SER A 80 -2.40 0.06 -25.37
CA SER A 80 -2.07 1.49 -25.30
C SER A 80 -3.31 2.40 -25.11
N SER A 81 -4.49 1.90 -25.46
CA SER A 81 -5.80 2.54 -25.29
C SER A 81 -6.37 2.43 -23.86
N THR A 82 -5.66 1.73 -22.95
CA THR A 82 -6.09 1.52 -21.55
C THR A 82 -6.40 2.85 -20.87
N GLN A 83 -7.55 2.90 -20.22
CA GLN A 83 -8.02 4.03 -19.43
C GLN A 83 -7.72 3.77 -17.95
N TRP A 84 -7.11 4.74 -17.27
CA TRP A 84 -6.59 4.59 -15.91
C TRP A 84 -7.32 5.51 -14.94
N TRP A 85 -8.12 4.96 -14.03
CA TRP A 85 -8.70 5.70 -12.90
C TRP A 85 -7.80 5.60 -11.69
N MET A 86 -7.36 6.75 -11.18
CA MET A 86 -6.33 6.82 -10.14
C MET A 86 -6.94 7.41 -8.87
N VAL A 87 -7.30 6.55 -7.91
CA VAL A 87 -7.90 7.00 -6.64
C VAL A 87 -6.82 7.16 -5.59
N GLU A 88 -6.66 8.39 -5.09
CA GLU A 88 -5.68 8.72 -4.06
C GLU A 88 -6.19 9.87 -3.20
N ARG A 89 -6.00 9.79 -1.88
CA ARG A 89 -6.45 10.83 -0.95
C ARG A 89 -5.55 12.07 -1.01
N ASP A 90 -4.27 11.86 -1.32
CA ASP A 90 -3.27 12.92 -1.40
C ASP A 90 -3.21 13.58 -2.79
N SER A 91 -3.82 14.76 -2.89
CA SER A 91 -3.80 15.56 -4.12
C SER A 91 -2.38 15.93 -4.58
N GLU A 92 -1.40 16.01 -3.69
CA GLU A 92 -0.03 16.32 -4.09
C GLU A 92 0.65 15.15 -4.77
N LEU A 93 0.27 13.90 -4.46
CA LEU A 93 0.78 12.72 -5.16
C LEU A 93 0.12 12.59 -6.54
N LEU A 94 -1.18 12.84 -6.65
CA LEU A 94 -1.88 12.86 -7.94
C LEU A 94 -1.26 13.86 -8.92
N LYS A 95 -0.91 15.06 -8.44
CA LYS A 95 -0.20 16.08 -9.25
C LYS A 95 1.16 15.62 -9.77
N ARG A 96 1.78 14.62 -9.14
CA ARG A 96 3.08 14.06 -9.55
C ARG A 96 2.96 12.95 -10.59
N ILE A 97 1.77 12.43 -10.87
CA ILE A 97 1.58 11.34 -11.84
C ILE A 97 2.20 11.65 -13.21
N PRO A 98 1.96 12.82 -13.84
CA PRO A 98 2.56 13.12 -15.15
C PRO A 98 4.09 13.16 -15.10
N GLN A 99 4.67 13.71 -14.02
CA GLN A 99 6.11 13.75 -13.81
C GLN A 99 6.69 12.34 -13.69
N PHE A 100 6.04 11.49 -12.89
CA PHE A 100 6.48 10.11 -12.66
C PHE A 100 6.40 9.25 -13.93
N ILE A 101 5.30 9.39 -14.68
CA ILE A 101 5.11 8.73 -15.99
C ILE A 101 6.24 9.11 -16.96
N ILE A 102 6.54 10.40 -17.12
CA ILE A 102 7.63 10.84 -18.00
C ILE A 102 8.97 10.30 -17.54
N GLU A 103 9.24 10.29 -16.24
CA GLU A 103 10.49 9.79 -15.70
C GLU A 103 10.72 8.30 -16.00
N PHE A 104 9.70 7.46 -15.82
CA PHE A 104 9.87 6.00 -15.90
C PHE A 104 9.47 5.40 -17.25
N LEU A 105 8.58 6.02 -18.02
CA LEU A 105 8.17 5.54 -19.35
C LEU A 105 8.81 6.31 -20.50
N GLY A 106 9.20 7.58 -20.27
CA GLY A 106 9.75 8.46 -21.31
C GLY A 106 8.70 9.09 -22.23
N GLU A 107 7.41 8.86 -21.99
CA GLU A 107 6.29 9.36 -22.81
C GLU A 107 5.09 9.78 -21.97
N LYS A 108 4.13 10.49 -22.56
CA LYS A 108 2.88 10.87 -21.90
C LYS A 108 1.82 9.80 -22.11
N ILE A 109 0.96 9.61 -21.11
CA ILE A 109 -0.28 8.84 -21.24
C ILE A 109 -1.45 9.81 -21.07
N ASN A 110 -2.29 9.90 -22.10
CA ASN A 110 -3.40 10.87 -22.15
C ASN A 110 -4.73 10.29 -21.62
N THR A 111 -4.72 9.03 -21.20
CA THR A 111 -5.90 8.27 -20.77
C THR A 111 -5.95 8.08 -19.25
N VAL A 112 -5.39 9.05 -18.51
CA VAL A 112 -5.31 9.03 -17.04
C VAL A 112 -6.39 9.94 -16.47
N HIS A 113 -7.16 9.40 -15.53
CA HIS A 113 -8.28 10.03 -14.83
C HIS A 113 -7.99 10.09 -13.32
N PRO A 114 -7.31 11.15 -12.82
CA PRO A 114 -7.04 11.31 -11.40
C PRO A 114 -8.32 11.63 -10.62
N LEU A 115 -8.54 10.94 -9.51
CA LEU A 115 -9.67 11.13 -8.61
C LEU A 115 -9.17 11.28 -7.17
N LYS A 116 -9.27 12.51 -6.64
CA LYS A 116 -8.94 12.78 -5.23
C LYS A 116 -10.10 12.35 -4.35
N ASP A 117 -10.03 11.13 -3.84
CA ASP A 117 -11.11 10.56 -3.02
C ASP A 117 -10.58 9.47 -2.08
N ASP A 118 -11.47 8.96 -1.23
CA ASP A 118 -11.25 7.83 -0.36
C ASP A 118 -11.97 6.60 -0.89
N PHE A 119 -11.23 5.59 -1.35
CA PHE A 119 -11.82 4.33 -1.80
C PHE A 119 -12.52 3.56 -0.67
N LEU A 120 -12.34 3.90 0.61
CA LEU A 120 -13.14 3.31 1.69
C LEU A 120 -14.53 3.96 1.85
N ALA A 121 -14.78 5.08 1.18
CA ALA A 121 -16.06 5.78 1.25
C ALA A 121 -17.10 5.10 0.35
N PRO A 122 -18.26 4.66 0.88
CA PRO A 122 -19.29 3.97 0.08
C PRO A 122 -19.86 4.80 -1.08
N ASP A 123 -19.77 6.13 -1.00
CA ASP A 123 -20.23 7.07 -2.02
C ASP A 123 -19.15 7.44 -3.04
N CYS A 124 -17.94 6.87 -2.92
CA CYS A 124 -16.86 7.08 -3.88
C CYS A 124 -17.33 6.77 -5.32
N PRO A 125 -17.10 7.68 -6.30
CA PRO A 125 -17.66 7.55 -7.64
C PRO A 125 -17.25 6.27 -8.39
N ILE A 126 -16.13 5.67 -8.01
CA ILE A 126 -15.62 4.43 -8.63
C ILE A 126 -16.62 3.28 -8.53
N TYR A 127 -17.43 3.23 -7.48
CA TYR A 127 -18.41 2.16 -7.26
C TYR A 127 -19.63 2.24 -8.20
N LYS A 128 -19.71 3.27 -9.04
CA LYS A 128 -20.73 3.42 -10.08
C LYS A 128 -20.22 3.08 -11.48
N THR A 129 -18.98 2.61 -11.59
CA THR A 129 -18.29 2.36 -12.85
C THR A 129 -17.82 0.92 -12.92
N SER A 130 -18.03 0.25 -14.06
CA SER A 130 -17.44 -1.06 -14.34
C SER A 130 -15.97 -0.93 -14.75
N PHE A 131 -15.14 -1.82 -14.22
CA PHE A 131 -13.71 -1.94 -14.52
C PHE A 131 -13.37 -3.35 -15.00
N ASP A 132 -12.29 -3.48 -15.76
CA ASP A 132 -11.76 -4.79 -16.17
C ASP A 132 -10.75 -5.31 -15.14
N LEU A 133 -10.01 -4.39 -14.52
CA LEU A 133 -8.92 -4.67 -13.59
C LEU A 133 -8.88 -3.61 -12.49
N VAL A 134 -8.82 -4.06 -11.24
CA VAL A 134 -8.54 -3.23 -10.07
C VAL A 134 -7.17 -3.61 -9.56
N VAL A 135 -6.25 -2.65 -9.53
CA VAL A 135 -4.91 -2.80 -8.98
C VAL A 135 -4.77 -2.00 -7.69
N ALA A 136 -3.91 -2.47 -6.81
CA ALA A 136 -3.49 -1.76 -5.62
C ALA A 136 -2.09 -2.25 -5.25
N ASN A 137 -1.20 -1.37 -4.80
CA ASN A 137 0.18 -1.74 -4.52
C ASN A 137 0.63 -1.21 -3.16
N ALA A 138 0.84 -2.11 -2.20
CA ALA A 138 1.33 -1.81 -0.84
C ALA A 138 0.60 -0.65 -0.14
N VAL A 139 -0.74 -0.71 -0.15
CA VAL A 139 -1.62 0.27 0.50
C VAL A 139 -2.43 -0.34 1.65
N PHE A 140 -2.72 -1.64 1.58
CA PHE A 140 -3.66 -2.28 2.52
C PHE A 140 -3.07 -2.56 3.90
N ASP A 141 -1.74 -2.55 4.06
CA ASP A 141 -1.09 -2.68 5.36
C ASP A 141 -1.38 -1.49 6.30
N LEU A 142 -1.94 -0.40 5.74
CA LEU A 142 -2.44 0.76 6.48
C LEU A 142 -3.87 0.58 7.00
N LEU A 143 -4.62 -0.40 6.50
CA LEU A 143 -6.02 -0.63 6.87
C LEU A 143 -6.12 -1.59 8.04
N SER A 144 -7.16 -1.43 8.87
CA SER A 144 -7.59 -2.50 9.77
C SER A 144 -8.24 -3.66 9.00
N ALA A 145 -8.35 -4.82 9.65
CA ALA A 145 -9.07 -5.97 9.09
C ALA A 145 -10.53 -5.61 8.79
N ASP A 146 -11.20 -4.87 9.67
CA ASP A 146 -12.59 -4.43 9.49
C ASP A 146 -12.74 -3.47 8.30
N GLN A 147 -11.79 -2.56 8.10
CA GLN A 147 -11.79 -1.66 6.96
C GLN A 147 -11.59 -2.42 5.64
N PHE A 148 -10.68 -3.40 5.62
CA PHE A 148 -10.48 -4.24 4.44
C PHE A 148 -11.70 -5.13 4.16
N GLN A 149 -12.32 -5.70 5.20
CA GLN A 149 -13.58 -6.43 5.06
C GLN A 149 -14.69 -5.53 4.49
N GLY A 150 -14.85 -4.31 5.01
CA GLY A 150 -15.80 -3.33 4.49
C GLY A 150 -15.52 -2.99 3.02
N LEU A 151 -14.24 -2.85 2.64
CA LEU A 151 -13.85 -2.65 1.26
C LEU A 151 -14.27 -3.82 0.34
N LEU A 152 -14.08 -5.07 0.78
CA LEU A 152 -14.54 -6.24 0.03
C LEU A 152 -16.08 -6.25 -0.13
N GLN A 153 -16.82 -5.79 0.88
CA GLN A 153 -18.28 -5.65 0.80
C GLN A 153 -18.68 -4.59 -0.22
N LEU A 154 -17.98 -3.44 -0.27
CA LEU A 154 -18.19 -2.42 -1.30
C LEU A 154 -17.93 -2.96 -2.71
N PHE A 155 -16.85 -3.73 -2.90
CA PHE A 155 -16.55 -4.36 -4.18
C PHE A 155 -17.67 -5.29 -4.65
N ARG A 156 -18.20 -6.11 -3.74
CA ARG A 156 -19.33 -6.99 -4.07
C ARG A 156 -20.57 -6.20 -4.41
N GLN A 157 -20.93 -5.22 -3.59
CA GLN A 157 -22.11 -4.41 -3.85
C GLN A 157 -22.03 -3.68 -5.20
N ALA A 158 -20.84 -3.20 -5.58
CA ALA A 158 -20.64 -2.47 -6.81
C ALA A 158 -20.52 -3.36 -8.06
N TRP A 159 -19.92 -4.54 -7.92
CA TRP A 159 -19.38 -5.31 -9.06
C TRP A 159 -19.72 -6.80 -9.03
N GLU A 160 -20.74 -7.26 -8.30
CA GLU A 160 -21.13 -8.68 -8.26
C GLU A 160 -21.57 -9.21 -9.64
N GLU A 161 -22.29 -8.42 -10.43
CA GLU A 161 -22.75 -8.81 -11.79
C GLU A 161 -21.60 -8.81 -12.81
N GLU A 162 -20.68 -7.84 -12.71
CA GLU A 162 -19.54 -7.66 -13.62
C GLU A 162 -18.24 -7.54 -12.81
N SER A 163 -17.79 -8.65 -12.22
CA SER A 163 -16.60 -8.64 -11.36
C SER A 163 -15.34 -8.31 -12.16
N PRO A 164 -14.59 -7.26 -11.79
CA PRO A 164 -13.24 -7.06 -12.31
C PRO A 164 -12.30 -8.16 -11.79
N LEU A 165 -11.13 -8.25 -12.42
CA LEU A 165 -9.97 -8.88 -11.81
C LEU A 165 -9.39 -7.97 -10.71
N PHE A 166 -9.06 -8.53 -9.56
CA PHE A 166 -8.34 -7.80 -8.51
C PHE A 166 -6.90 -8.28 -8.45
N LEU A 167 -5.94 -7.40 -8.72
CA LEU A 167 -4.51 -7.70 -8.69
C LEU A 167 -3.82 -6.78 -7.69
N PHE A 168 -3.64 -7.29 -6.47
CA PHE A 168 -3.13 -6.52 -5.35
C PHE A 168 -1.73 -6.99 -4.98
N THR A 169 -0.75 -6.10 -5.07
CA THR A 169 0.66 -6.47 -5.00
C THR A 169 1.37 -5.83 -3.81
N LEU A 170 2.44 -6.47 -3.36
CA LEU A 170 3.35 -6.01 -2.31
C LEU A 170 2.66 -5.78 -0.95
N ASN A 171 1.74 -6.67 -0.56
CA ASN A 171 1.09 -6.62 0.76
C ASN A 171 1.98 -7.31 1.80
N LEU A 172 2.41 -6.59 2.85
CA LEU A 172 3.33 -7.12 3.86
C LEU A 172 2.82 -8.44 4.47
N ASP A 173 3.62 -9.50 4.41
CA ASP A 173 3.19 -10.84 4.83
C ASP A 173 3.75 -11.23 6.21
N ARG A 174 5.03 -10.89 6.45
CA ARG A 174 5.80 -11.34 7.63
C ARG A 174 6.83 -10.30 8.06
N GLY A 175 7.39 -10.52 9.25
CA GLY A 175 8.46 -9.72 9.81
C GLY A 175 9.71 -9.64 8.91
N ILE A 176 10.28 -8.43 8.87
CA ILE A 176 11.43 -8.08 8.03
C ILE A 176 12.76 -8.55 8.62
N ARG A 177 13.77 -8.78 7.77
CA ARG A 177 15.07 -9.31 8.20
C ARG A 177 16.25 -8.66 7.49
N PHE A 178 17.18 -8.11 8.26
CA PHE A 178 18.46 -7.64 7.75
C PHE A 178 19.48 -8.77 7.68
N TYR A 179 20.37 -8.71 6.69
CA TYR A 179 21.53 -9.60 6.57
C TYR A 179 22.83 -8.78 6.52
N PRO A 180 23.85 -9.10 7.35
CA PRO A 180 23.85 -10.16 8.37
C PRO A 180 22.89 -9.85 9.53
N THR A 181 22.29 -10.91 10.07
CA THR A 181 21.41 -10.86 11.24
C THR A 181 22.17 -11.28 12.50
N ASP A 182 21.79 -10.71 13.64
CA ASP A 182 22.24 -11.08 14.98
C ASP A 182 21.07 -10.88 15.96
N LYS A 183 21.19 -11.39 17.20
CA LYS A 183 20.12 -11.27 18.22
C LYS A 183 19.70 -9.82 18.48
N GLU A 184 20.63 -8.86 18.40
CA GLU A 184 20.32 -7.43 18.56
C GLU A 184 19.48 -6.91 17.38
N THR A 185 19.81 -7.31 16.15
CA THR A 185 19.08 -6.97 14.92
C THR A 185 17.67 -7.55 14.94
N GLU A 186 17.52 -8.81 15.31
CA GLU A 186 16.20 -9.45 15.42
C GLU A 186 15.31 -8.75 16.44
N ARG A 187 15.88 -8.33 17.58
CA ARG A 187 15.15 -7.56 18.59
C ARG A 187 14.60 -6.25 18.02
N TRP A 188 15.40 -5.50 17.28
CA TRP A 188 14.94 -4.24 16.68
C TRP A 188 13.95 -4.43 15.55
N CYS A 189 14.10 -5.47 14.72
CA CYS A 189 13.09 -5.85 13.72
C CYS A 189 11.74 -6.18 14.38
N ARG A 190 11.72 -7.01 15.43
CA ARG A 190 10.48 -7.34 16.17
C ARG A 190 9.86 -6.11 16.82
N ARG A 191 10.68 -5.19 17.35
CA ARG A 191 10.19 -3.94 17.93
C ARG A 191 9.57 -3.03 16.88
N TYR A 192 10.16 -2.96 15.69
CA TYR A 192 9.61 -2.23 14.55
C TYR A 192 8.27 -2.82 14.11
N GLU A 193 8.21 -4.15 13.93
CA GLU A 193 6.97 -4.88 13.63
C GLU A 193 5.88 -4.59 14.67
N PHE A 194 6.20 -4.69 15.96
CA PHE A 194 5.26 -4.33 17.03
C PHE A 194 4.75 -2.89 16.93
N HIS A 195 5.61 -1.93 16.58
CA HIS A 195 5.21 -0.53 16.37
C HIS A 195 4.24 -0.36 15.19
N MET A 196 4.38 -1.18 14.14
CA MET A 196 3.46 -1.13 13.00
C MET A 196 2.03 -1.51 13.41
N HIS A 197 1.87 -2.39 14.40
CA HIS A 197 0.57 -2.80 14.95
C HIS A 197 0.02 -1.88 16.05
N ARG A 198 0.62 -0.71 16.28
CA ARG A 198 0.09 0.27 17.25
C ARG A 198 -1.33 0.68 16.88
N SER A 199 -2.14 0.97 17.89
CA SER A 199 -3.47 1.54 17.66
C SER A 199 -3.33 2.92 17.03
N GLN A 200 -4.07 3.14 15.94
CA GLN A 200 -4.26 4.43 15.31
C GLN A 200 -5.72 4.87 15.55
N HIS A 201 -6.09 6.10 15.18
CA HIS A 201 -7.47 6.60 15.31
C HIS A 201 -8.51 5.75 14.53
N PHE A 202 -8.10 5.05 13.47
CA PHE A 202 -8.93 4.09 12.72
C PHE A 202 -8.82 2.64 13.22
N GLY A 203 -8.26 2.43 14.41
CA GLY A 203 -8.02 1.09 14.96
C GLY A 203 -6.62 0.57 14.64
N ARG A 204 -6.43 -0.75 14.77
CA ARG A 204 -5.15 -1.41 14.50
C ARG A 204 -5.07 -1.85 13.05
N ALA A 205 -4.03 -1.40 12.35
CA ALA A 205 -3.79 -1.82 10.98
C ALA A 205 -3.33 -3.29 10.91
N MET A 206 -3.60 -3.96 9.78
CA MET A 206 -3.10 -5.29 9.48
C MET A 206 -1.56 -5.31 9.39
N ALA A 207 -0.95 -4.19 8.99
CA ALA A 207 0.48 -3.93 9.12
C ALA A 207 1.36 -5.09 8.60
N ALA A 208 2.27 -5.62 9.43
CA ALA A 208 3.21 -6.67 9.02
C ALA A 208 2.55 -8.03 8.73
N HIS A 209 1.24 -8.15 8.93
CA HIS A 209 0.44 -9.34 8.70
C HIS A 209 -0.62 -9.13 7.60
N CYS A 210 -0.53 -8.04 6.85
CA CYS A 210 -1.47 -7.69 5.78
C CYS A 210 -1.76 -8.86 4.83
N GLY A 211 -0.74 -9.50 4.26
CA GLY A 211 -0.91 -10.61 3.32
C GLY A 211 -1.74 -11.74 3.91
N ARG A 212 -1.28 -12.35 4.99
CA ARG A 212 -2.00 -13.46 5.65
C ARG A 212 -3.44 -13.10 6.09
N GLU A 213 -3.68 -11.87 6.55
CA GLU A 213 -5.04 -11.43 6.94
C GLU A 213 -5.93 -11.21 5.71
N MET A 214 -5.40 -10.59 4.65
CA MET A 214 -6.12 -10.41 3.39
C MET A 214 -6.55 -11.76 2.78
N GLU A 215 -5.67 -12.76 2.77
CA GLU A 215 -5.98 -14.10 2.24
C GLU A 215 -7.20 -14.72 2.93
N LYS A 216 -7.22 -14.65 4.27
CA LYS A 216 -8.35 -15.10 5.08
C LYS A 216 -9.62 -14.31 4.76
N LEU A 217 -9.53 -12.98 4.76
CA LEU A 217 -10.68 -12.09 4.54
C LEU A 217 -11.27 -12.25 3.14
N PHE A 218 -10.44 -12.44 2.10
CA PHE A 218 -10.94 -12.75 0.75
C PHE A 218 -11.80 -14.02 0.75
N LEU A 219 -11.31 -15.11 1.33
CA LEU A 219 -12.02 -16.39 1.37
C LEU A 219 -13.33 -16.28 2.15
N GLU A 220 -13.32 -15.59 3.29
CA GLU A 220 -14.49 -15.38 4.15
C GLU A 220 -15.56 -14.48 3.50
N ASN A 221 -15.16 -13.57 2.61
CA ASN A 221 -16.07 -12.64 1.93
C ASN A 221 -16.51 -13.11 0.53
N GLY A 222 -16.24 -14.37 0.19
CA GLY A 222 -16.73 -14.97 -1.05
C GLY A 222 -15.90 -14.63 -2.28
N PHE A 223 -14.57 -14.51 -2.14
CA PHE A 223 -13.66 -14.38 -3.27
C PHE A 223 -12.94 -15.70 -3.56
N ASN A 224 -12.71 -15.97 -4.84
CA ASN A 224 -11.66 -16.89 -5.26
C ASN A 224 -10.36 -16.12 -5.27
N VAL A 225 -9.34 -16.64 -4.60
CA VAL A 225 -8.06 -15.96 -4.43
C VAL A 225 -6.91 -16.93 -4.70
N ASN A 226 -6.00 -16.49 -5.56
CA ASN A 226 -4.68 -17.07 -5.73
C ASN A 226 -3.67 -16.09 -5.12
N SER A 227 -2.72 -16.61 -4.35
CA SER A 227 -1.68 -15.78 -3.74
C SER A 227 -0.28 -16.34 -3.99
N ALA A 228 0.71 -15.45 -4.05
CA ALA A 228 2.11 -15.80 -4.24
C ALA A 228 3.03 -14.89 -3.43
N SER A 229 4.24 -15.36 -3.10
CA SER A 229 5.21 -14.54 -2.37
C SER A 229 5.86 -13.51 -3.29
N SER A 230 6.00 -12.28 -2.80
CA SER A 230 6.56 -11.14 -3.56
C SER A 230 7.52 -10.31 -2.70
N ALA A 231 8.59 -10.95 -2.21
CA ALA A 231 9.49 -10.29 -1.27
C ALA A 231 10.38 -9.23 -1.93
N TRP A 232 10.60 -8.10 -1.25
CA TRP A 232 11.77 -7.28 -1.59
C TRP A 232 13.02 -7.95 -1.05
N ASP A 233 13.94 -8.27 -1.96
CA ASP A 233 15.33 -8.52 -1.64
C ASP A 233 16.16 -7.28 -1.98
N ILE A 234 16.30 -6.38 -1.00
CA ILE A 234 17.11 -5.18 -1.14
C ILE A 234 18.58 -5.57 -0.94
N LEU A 235 19.30 -5.66 -2.05
CA LEU A 235 20.69 -6.07 -2.15
C LEU A 235 21.66 -4.97 -1.68
N PRO A 236 22.93 -5.31 -1.37
CA PRO A 236 23.89 -4.33 -0.85
C PRO A 236 24.21 -3.17 -1.78
N LEU A 237 23.98 -3.32 -3.09
CA LEU A 237 24.16 -2.25 -4.07
C LEU A 237 23.05 -1.20 -4.02
N GLN A 238 21.86 -1.55 -3.51
CA GLN A 238 20.70 -0.66 -3.39
C GLN A 238 20.75 0.13 -2.08
N LYS A 239 21.90 0.78 -1.84
CA LYS A 239 22.24 1.48 -0.60
C LYS A 239 21.21 2.55 -0.21
N GLU A 240 20.70 3.30 -1.18
CA GLU A 240 19.73 4.38 -0.97
C GLU A 240 18.43 3.83 -0.37
N ALA A 241 17.91 2.71 -0.88
CA ALA A 241 16.72 2.07 -0.34
C ALA A 241 16.95 1.50 1.07
N LEU A 242 18.14 0.92 1.31
CA LEU A 242 18.52 0.44 2.65
C LEU A 242 18.56 1.59 3.67
N LEU A 243 19.12 2.74 3.29
CA LEU A 243 19.18 3.93 4.16
C LEU A 243 17.78 4.47 4.43
N ALA A 244 16.94 4.61 3.40
CA ALA A 244 15.54 5.04 3.58
C ALA A 244 14.75 4.09 4.51
N LYS A 245 14.95 2.76 4.38
CA LYS A 245 14.37 1.79 5.32
C LYS A 245 14.85 1.98 6.75
N LEU A 246 16.13 2.29 6.96
CA LEU A 246 16.67 2.60 8.28
C LEU A 246 16.10 3.91 8.86
N ASP A 247 15.75 4.88 8.02
CA ASP A 247 15.09 6.13 8.45
C ASP A 247 13.67 5.85 8.95
N PHE A 248 12.92 4.94 8.30
CA PHE A 248 11.63 4.48 8.81
C PHE A 248 11.75 3.80 10.18
N PHE A 249 12.81 3.01 10.41
CA PHE A 249 13.09 2.43 11.73
C PHE A 249 13.33 3.51 12.77
N GLU A 250 14.15 4.51 12.44
CA GLU A 250 14.47 5.61 13.36
C GLU A 250 13.20 6.36 13.78
N LYS A 251 12.35 6.71 12.81
CA LYS A 251 11.06 7.36 13.08
C LYS A 251 10.17 6.51 13.99
N ALA A 252 10.00 5.23 13.67
CA ALA A 252 9.19 4.31 14.46
C ALA A 252 9.71 4.12 15.90
N MET A 253 11.03 4.06 16.07
CA MET A 253 11.61 3.96 17.41
C MET A 253 11.48 5.27 18.20
N ALA A 254 11.60 6.43 17.54
CA ALA A 254 11.42 7.74 18.20
C ALA A 254 10.00 7.92 18.74
N GLU A 255 8.99 7.37 18.06
CA GLU A 255 7.58 7.39 18.49
C GLU A 255 7.30 6.42 19.66
N SER A 256 8.11 5.37 19.83
CA SER A 256 7.82 4.26 20.75
C SER A 256 8.79 4.08 21.91
N ILE A 257 9.91 4.80 21.89
CA ILE A 257 10.96 4.75 22.90
C ILE A 257 11.19 6.18 23.41
N GLY A 258 11.08 6.38 24.72
CA GLY A 258 11.30 7.69 25.32
C GLY A 258 12.71 8.22 25.02
N PRO A 259 12.85 9.51 24.66
CA PRO A 259 14.15 10.14 24.47
C PRO A 259 14.98 10.01 25.76
N CYS A 260 16.29 9.86 25.62
CA CYS A 260 17.25 9.68 26.72
C CYS A 260 17.15 8.35 27.51
N SER A 261 16.27 7.42 27.12
CA SER A 261 16.27 6.07 27.71
C SER A 261 17.50 5.25 27.30
N GLN A 262 17.90 4.28 28.14
CA GLN A 262 18.95 3.33 27.80
C GLN A 262 18.65 2.58 26.50
N GLN A 263 17.37 2.26 26.25
CA GLN A 263 16.94 1.61 25.01
C GLN A 263 17.16 2.50 23.78
N TRP A 264 16.89 3.81 23.89
CA TRP A 264 17.15 4.75 22.81
C TRP A 264 18.64 4.81 22.45
N TYR A 265 19.52 4.86 23.46
CA TYR A 265 20.97 4.81 23.23
C TYR A 265 21.42 3.52 22.52
N LEU A 266 20.92 2.36 22.97
CA LEU A 266 21.22 1.07 22.34
C LEU A 266 20.73 0.99 20.90
N PHE A 267 19.52 1.48 20.63
CA PHE A 267 18.97 1.55 19.28
C PHE A 267 19.83 2.44 18.38
N GLN A 268 20.19 3.64 18.83
CA GLN A 268 21.01 4.57 18.06
C GLN A 268 22.39 3.99 17.73
N ARG A 269 23.00 3.24 18.66
CA ARG A 269 24.25 2.51 18.40
C ARG A 269 24.06 1.45 17.31
N TRP A 270 22.99 0.66 17.38
CA TRP A 270 22.66 -0.34 16.36
C TRP A 270 22.38 0.32 14.99
N LEU A 271 21.62 1.40 14.95
CA LEU A 271 21.27 2.14 13.74
C LEU A 271 22.51 2.70 13.05
N ARG A 272 23.46 3.29 13.81
CA ARG A 272 24.75 3.74 13.27
C ARG A 272 25.53 2.60 12.63
N ARG A 273 25.57 1.42 13.28
CA ARG A 273 26.22 0.21 12.75
C ARG A 273 25.57 -0.25 11.43
N LYS A 274 24.24 -0.29 11.34
CA LYS A 274 23.52 -0.65 10.11
C LYS A 274 23.73 0.36 8.98
N ARG A 275 23.66 1.66 9.27
CA ARG A 275 23.97 2.72 8.30
C ARG A 275 25.42 2.62 7.78
N TYR A 276 26.38 2.28 8.65
CA TYR A 276 27.76 2.01 8.22
C TYR A 276 27.84 0.78 7.31
N GLN A 277 27.19 -0.34 7.67
CA GLN A 277 27.14 -1.55 6.83
C GLN A 277 26.50 -1.28 5.46
N ALA A 278 25.40 -0.52 5.39
CA ALA A 278 24.78 -0.11 4.13
C ALA A 278 25.75 0.69 3.25
N ARG A 279 26.43 1.70 3.82
CA ARG A 279 27.43 2.50 3.07
C ARG A 279 28.63 1.68 2.59
N ARG A 280 29.00 0.63 3.33
CA ARG A 280 30.05 -0.32 2.93
C ARG A 280 29.56 -1.45 2.03
N ARG A 281 28.29 -1.44 1.60
CA ARG A 281 27.66 -2.49 0.77
C ARG A 281 27.78 -3.87 1.42
N LYS A 282 27.57 -3.93 2.73
CA LYS A 282 27.60 -5.15 3.56
C LYS A 282 26.26 -5.43 4.25
N LEU A 283 25.19 -4.75 3.83
CA LEU A 283 23.85 -4.91 4.39
C LEU A 283 22.90 -5.29 3.26
N SER A 284 22.04 -6.27 3.52
CA SER A 284 20.85 -6.54 2.70
C SER A 284 19.62 -6.51 3.59
N LEU A 285 18.44 -6.34 3.01
CA LEU A 285 17.16 -6.39 3.71
C LEU A 285 16.19 -7.24 2.92
N HIS A 286 15.61 -8.23 3.59
CA HIS A 286 14.49 -9.01 3.07
C HIS A 286 13.18 -8.52 3.70
N VAL A 287 12.21 -8.16 2.87
CA VAL A 287 10.87 -7.71 3.28
C VAL A 287 9.85 -8.64 2.62
N PRO A 288 9.30 -9.62 3.36
CA PRO A 288 8.29 -10.52 2.82
C PRO A 288 6.98 -9.77 2.50
N HIS A 289 6.54 -9.87 1.26
CA HIS A 289 5.18 -9.51 0.85
C HIS A 289 4.48 -10.69 0.19
N ARG A 290 3.20 -10.48 -0.08
CA ARG A 290 2.33 -11.38 -0.80
C ARG A 290 1.50 -10.60 -1.83
N ASP A 291 1.44 -11.17 -3.03
CA ASP A 291 0.59 -10.70 -4.11
C ASP A 291 -0.68 -11.55 -4.16
N PHE A 292 -1.76 -10.94 -4.64
CA PHE A 292 -3.07 -11.57 -4.76
C PHE A 292 -3.66 -11.32 -6.14
N LEU A 293 -4.18 -12.39 -6.72
CA LEU A 293 -5.13 -12.36 -7.82
C LEU A 293 -6.47 -12.88 -7.30
N ALA A 294 -7.49 -12.05 -7.31
CA ALA A 294 -8.80 -12.41 -6.80
C ALA A 294 -9.93 -12.10 -7.79
N ARG A 295 -11.05 -12.81 -7.62
CA ARG A 295 -12.34 -12.59 -8.30
C ARG A 295 -13.47 -12.83 -7.31
N ILE A 296 -14.58 -12.11 -7.45
CA ILE A 296 -15.80 -12.41 -6.69
C ILE A 296 -16.31 -13.80 -7.13
N ARG A 297 -16.69 -14.65 -6.18
CA ARG A 297 -17.34 -15.94 -6.49
C ARG A 297 -18.74 -15.63 -7.02
N THR A 298 -19.00 -16.11 -8.23
CA THR A 298 -20.34 -16.17 -8.82
C THR A 298 -21.01 -17.49 -8.45
#